data_AF-A0ABD5SGS3-F1
#
_entry.id   AF-A0ABD5SGS3-F1
#
_cell.length_a   1.000
_cell.length_b   1.000
_cell.length_c   1.000
_cell.angle_alpha   90.00
_cell.angle_beta   90.00
_cell.angle_gamma   90.00
#
_symmetry.space_group_name_H-M   'P 1'
#
loop_
_entity.id
_entity.type
_entity.pdbx_description
1 polymer ?
#
loop_
_entity_poly.entity_id
_entity_poly.type
_entity_poly.pdbx_seq_one_letter_code
_entity_poly.pdbx_strand_id
1 'polypeptide(L)'
;MQIDVVDDLRQPEYTGENRCEPCTVLNLGIAAVLGSAVARKSRLGGLLAVGISVALIYLRGYLVPGTPTLTKRYLPPEVLRWFGKEPEPDVASGLGGVDSAADTGDVTSFDETEALDTDDAAATAGESTAPEAEPAPVDLETLFLEHDILEPCDDRDDLCLTADFEADWFDEIDALDESGIDAAAAVDAFGFDADPDEFELSERGESRSLLSRSGAAGRWPSRAA
;
A
#
# COMPACT_ATOMS: atom_id res chain seq x y z
N MET A 1 -37.96 6.17 4.42
CA MET A 1 -37.49 5.20 5.43
C MET A 1 -37.16 3.85 4.77
N GLN A 2 -36.40 3.91 3.69
CA GLN A 2 -35.88 2.81 2.88
C GLN A 2 -34.88 3.53 1.98
N ILE A 3 -33.70 3.93 2.48
CA ILE A 3 -32.42 3.91 1.75
C ILE A 3 -31.26 4.01 2.78
N ASP A 4 -31.42 4.48 4.03
CA ASP A 4 -30.29 4.57 4.99
C ASP A 4 -29.49 3.26 5.13
N VAL A 5 -30.19 2.12 5.25
CA VAL A 5 -29.55 0.80 5.34
C VAL A 5 -28.86 0.39 4.04
N VAL A 6 -29.37 0.82 2.88
CA VAL A 6 -28.76 0.49 1.58
C VAL A 6 -27.55 1.36 1.31
N ASP A 7 -27.61 2.63 1.72
CA ASP A 7 -26.49 3.57 1.63
C ASP A 7 -25.38 3.17 2.62
N ASP A 8 -25.70 2.80 3.87
CA ASP A 8 -24.75 2.21 4.83
C ASP A 8 -24.14 0.88 4.35
N LEU A 9 -24.87 0.15 3.51
CA LEU A 9 -24.39 -1.09 2.92
C LEU A 9 -23.55 -0.87 1.67
N ARG A 10 -23.57 0.30 1.03
CA ARG A 10 -22.74 0.59 -0.13
C ARG A 10 -21.33 0.93 0.28
N GLN A 11 -20.37 0.40 -0.45
CA GLN A 11 -18.96 0.75 -0.31
C GLN A 11 -18.42 1.18 -1.68
N PRO A 12 -18.49 2.48 -2.01
CA PRO A 12 -18.03 2.98 -3.31
C PRO A 12 -16.55 2.70 -3.55
N GLU A 13 -15.75 2.52 -2.50
CA GLU A 13 -14.32 2.18 -2.53
C GLU A 13 -14.06 0.81 -3.18
N TYR A 14 -15.06 -0.08 -3.25
CA TYR A 14 -14.93 -1.44 -3.77
C TYR A 14 -15.91 -1.78 -4.90
N THR A 15 -16.61 -0.77 -5.43
CA THR A 15 -17.61 -0.93 -6.51
C THR A 15 -17.33 0.05 -7.66
N GLY A 16 -18.08 -0.04 -8.76
CA GLY A 16 -17.84 0.80 -9.94
C GLY A 16 -16.48 0.55 -10.60
N GLU A 17 -15.69 1.60 -10.77
CA GLU A 17 -14.35 1.59 -11.37
C GLU A 17 -13.32 0.87 -10.48
N ASN A 18 -13.53 0.85 -9.16
CA ASN A 18 -12.67 0.16 -8.19
C ASN A 18 -12.98 -1.35 -8.06
N ARG A 19 -13.89 -1.89 -8.88
CA ARG A 19 -14.35 -3.27 -8.79
C ARG A 19 -13.30 -4.24 -9.34
N CYS A 20 -12.95 -5.25 -8.53
CA CYS A 20 -12.17 -6.40 -9.00
C CYS A 20 -13.07 -7.38 -9.80
N GLU A 21 -12.89 -7.46 -11.13
CA GLU A 21 -13.61 -8.42 -11.98
C GLU A 21 -13.31 -9.89 -11.62
N PRO A 22 -12.04 -10.33 -11.47
CA PRO A 22 -11.75 -11.70 -11.07
C PRO A 22 -12.38 -12.08 -9.72
N CYS A 23 -12.35 -11.15 -8.75
CA CYS A 23 -12.96 -11.34 -7.43
C CYS A 23 -14.48 -11.45 -7.53
N THR A 24 -15.12 -10.69 -8.42
CA THR A 24 -16.57 -10.78 -8.66
C THR A 24 -16.94 -12.16 -9.20
N VAL A 25 -16.19 -12.67 -10.19
CA VAL A 25 -16.41 -14.02 -10.75
C VAL A 25 -16.26 -15.09 -9.69
N LEU A 26 -15.20 -15.02 -8.87
CA LEU A 26 -14.99 -15.96 -7.77
C LEU A 26 -16.13 -15.92 -6.75
N ASN A 27 -16.56 -14.74 -6.32
CA ASN A 27 -17.64 -14.57 -5.36
C ASN A 27 -18.98 -15.11 -5.90
N LEU A 28 -19.26 -14.91 -7.18
CA LEU A 28 -20.43 -15.51 -7.84
C LEU A 28 -20.33 -17.04 -7.89
N GLY A 29 -19.14 -17.59 -8.13
CA GLY A 29 -18.88 -19.02 -8.06
C GLY A 29 -19.16 -19.61 -6.67
N ILE A 30 -18.67 -18.95 -5.62
CA ILE A 30 -18.92 -19.34 -4.22
C ILE A 30 -20.42 -19.25 -3.91
N ALA A 31 -21.08 -18.17 -4.30
CA ALA A 31 -22.52 -17.99 -4.12
C ALA A 31 -23.33 -19.11 -4.81
N ALA A 32 -22.95 -19.50 -6.03
CA ALA A 32 -23.59 -20.59 -6.76
C ALA A 32 -23.38 -21.95 -6.06
N VAL A 33 -22.19 -22.24 -5.55
CA VAL A 33 -21.89 -23.48 -4.81
C VAL A 33 -22.68 -23.55 -3.51
N LEU A 34 -22.65 -22.49 -2.70
CA LEU A 34 -23.39 -22.41 -1.44
C LEU A 34 -24.90 -22.48 -1.67
N GLY A 35 -25.40 -21.71 -2.64
CA GLY A 35 -26.80 -21.73 -3.06
C GLY A 35 -27.26 -23.11 -3.51
N SER A 36 -26.45 -23.81 -4.31
CA SER A 36 -26.73 -25.17 -4.77
C SER A 36 -26.75 -26.18 -3.62
N ALA A 37 -25.86 -26.04 -2.64
CA ALA A 37 -25.85 -26.89 -1.45
C ALA A 37 -27.13 -26.71 -0.62
N VAL A 38 -27.57 -25.47 -0.41
CA VAL A 38 -28.83 -25.16 0.31
C VAL A 38 -30.06 -25.63 -0.48
N ALA A 39 -30.03 -25.48 -1.81
CA ALA A 39 -31.10 -25.91 -2.70
C ALA A 39 -31.42 -27.41 -2.61
N ARG A 40 -30.45 -28.25 -2.19
CA ARG A 40 -30.68 -29.69 -1.94
C ARG A 40 -31.71 -29.94 -0.83
N LYS A 41 -31.81 -29.04 0.14
CA LYS A 41 -32.76 -29.14 1.27
C LYS A 41 -34.00 -28.27 1.06
N SER A 42 -33.84 -27.08 0.49
CA SER A 42 -34.94 -26.17 0.16
C SER A 42 -34.60 -25.34 -1.07
N ARG A 43 -35.34 -25.54 -2.16
CA ARG A 43 -35.17 -24.74 -3.40
C ARG A 43 -35.35 -23.25 -3.16
N LEU A 44 -36.34 -22.88 -2.33
CA LEU A 44 -36.59 -21.48 -1.97
C LEU A 44 -35.45 -20.91 -1.14
N GLY A 45 -34.91 -21.70 -0.20
CA GLY A 45 -33.74 -21.29 0.60
C GLY A 45 -32.49 -21.06 -0.25
N GLY A 46 -32.25 -21.91 -1.25
CA GLY A 46 -31.15 -21.73 -2.20
C GLY A 46 -31.29 -20.45 -3.03
N LEU A 47 -32.51 -20.16 -3.53
CA LEU A 47 -32.78 -18.92 -4.27
C LEU A 47 -32.57 -17.68 -3.42
N LEU A 48 -33.07 -17.67 -2.18
CA LEU A 48 -32.86 -16.56 -1.26
C LEU A 48 -31.38 -16.36 -0.92
N ALA A 49 -30.64 -17.44 -0.68
CA ALA A 49 -29.21 -17.36 -0.41
C ALA A 49 -28.45 -16.74 -1.57
N VAL A 50 -28.66 -17.21 -2.81
CA VAL A 50 -28.03 -16.63 -4.01
C VAL A 50 -28.45 -15.17 -4.20
N GLY A 51 -29.74 -14.84 -4.02
CA GLY A 51 -30.24 -13.47 -4.15
C GLY A 51 -29.55 -12.50 -3.16
N ILE A 52 -29.42 -12.92 -1.90
CA ILE A 52 -28.72 -12.14 -0.86
C ILE A 52 -27.23 -12.02 -1.20
N SER A 53 -26.58 -13.12 -1.59
CA SER A 53 -25.18 -13.12 -2.02
C SER A 53 -24.92 -12.13 -3.15
N VAL A 54 -25.75 -12.16 -4.19
CA VAL A 54 -25.63 -11.25 -5.34
C VAL A 54 -25.87 -9.80 -4.92
N ALA A 55 -26.85 -9.54 -4.05
CA ALA A 55 -27.08 -8.20 -3.52
C ALA A 55 -25.87 -7.66 -2.75
N LEU A 56 -25.23 -8.48 -1.90
CA LEU A 56 -24.01 -8.09 -1.17
C LEU A 56 -22.83 -7.83 -2.12
N ILE A 57 -22.64 -8.69 -3.12
CA ILE A 57 -21.60 -8.51 -4.14
C ILE A 57 -21.84 -7.23 -4.96
N TYR A 58 -23.10 -6.88 -5.22
CA TYR A 58 -23.44 -5.67 -5.97
C TYR A 58 -23.21 -4.40 -5.14
N LEU A 59 -23.60 -4.41 -3.86
CA LEU A 59 -23.55 -3.23 -2.98
C LEU A 59 -22.18 -3.01 -2.32
N ARG A 60 -21.50 -4.06 -1.87
CA ARG A 60 -20.18 -3.99 -1.19
C ARG A 60 -18.98 -4.47 -2.00
N GLY A 61 -19.21 -5.21 -3.08
CA GLY A 61 -18.12 -5.83 -3.86
C GLY A 61 -17.64 -7.19 -3.32
N TYR A 62 -17.99 -7.58 -2.09
CA TYR A 62 -17.60 -8.87 -1.48
C TYR A 62 -18.75 -9.64 -0.84
N LEU A 63 -18.59 -10.96 -0.77
CA LEU A 63 -19.59 -11.88 -0.22
C LEU A 63 -19.46 -12.08 1.30
N VAL A 64 -18.24 -12.04 1.84
CA VAL A 64 -17.94 -12.26 3.27
C VAL A 64 -17.31 -11.01 3.87
N PRO A 65 -17.85 -10.45 4.97
CA PRO A 65 -17.32 -9.24 5.61
C PRO A 65 -15.83 -9.37 5.94
N GLY A 66 -15.05 -8.31 5.68
CA GLY A 66 -13.63 -8.26 6.00
C GLY A 66 -12.72 -9.09 5.08
N THR A 67 -13.24 -9.65 3.98
CA THR A 67 -12.40 -10.35 2.99
C THR A 67 -11.23 -9.51 2.47
N PRO A 68 -11.38 -8.21 2.14
CA PRO A 68 -10.24 -7.39 1.73
C PRO A 68 -9.11 -7.36 2.76
N THR A 69 -9.46 -7.20 4.03
CA THR A 69 -8.52 -7.19 5.16
C THR A 69 -7.87 -8.55 5.38
N LEU A 70 -8.66 -9.63 5.28
CA LEU A 70 -8.17 -11.01 5.42
C LEU A 70 -7.23 -11.40 4.28
N THR A 71 -7.55 -11.06 3.03
CA THR A 71 -6.68 -11.37 1.89
C THR A 71 -5.37 -10.61 1.96
N LYS A 72 -5.37 -9.35 2.39
CA LYS A 72 -4.12 -8.58 2.57
C LYS A 72 -3.20 -9.21 3.63
N ARG A 73 -3.77 -9.75 4.73
CA ARG A 73 -2.97 -10.25 5.86
C ARG A 73 -2.54 -11.71 5.72
N TYR A 74 -3.28 -12.53 4.99
CA TYR A 74 -3.08 -13.98 4.99
C TYR A 74 -2.86 -14.58 3.59
N LEU A 75 -3.06 -13.83 2.52
CA LEU A 75 -2.92 -14.36 1.17
C LEU A 75 -1.50 -14.12 0.63
N PRO A 76 -0.81 -15.16 0.14
CA PRO A 76 0.51 -15.01 -0.47
C PRO A 76 0.48 -14.07 -1.70
N PRO A 77 1.57 -13.33 -1.96
CA PRO A 77 1.66 -12.36 -3.05
C PRO A 77 1.49 -12.99 -4.44
N GLU A 78 1.83 -14.28 -4.61
CA GLU A 78 1.63 -15.01 -5.86
C GLU A 78 0.15 -15.15 -6.22
N VAL A 79 -0.72 -15.25 -5.22
CA VAL A 79 -2.16 -15.38 -5.41
C VAL A 79 -2.81 -13.99 -5.59
N LEU A 80 -2.31 -12.96 -4.91
CA LEU A 80 -2.75 -11.57 -5.10
C LEU A 80 -2.52 -11.08 -6.54
N ARG A 81 -1.40 -11.48 -7.16
CA ARG A 81 -1.13 -11.24 -8.58
C ARG A 81 -2.19 -11.81 -9.51
N TRP A 82 -2.76 -12.97 -9.17
CA TRP A 82 -3.84 -13.56 -9.98
C TRP A 82 -5.15 -12.75 -9.91
N PHE A 83 -5.31 -11.95 -8.86
CA PHE A 83 -6.41 -10.99 -8.72
C PHE A 83 -6.10 -9.62 -9.38
N GLY A 84 -4.93 -9.45 -10.01
CA GLY A 84 -4.54 -8.18 -10.65
C GLY A 84 -4.29 -7.05 -9.67
N LYS A 85 -4.04 -7.39 -8.40
CA LYS A 85 -3.63 -6.45 -7.36
C LYS A 85 -2.20 -6.84 -7.00
N GLU A 86 -1.24 -6.31 -7.78
CA GLU A 86 0.17 -6.43 -7.40
C GLU A 86 0.33 -5.79 -6.01
N PRO A 87 1.14 -6.39 -5.10
CA PRO A 87 1.55 -5.70 -3.89
C PRO A 87 2.16 -4.36 -4.32
N GLU A 88 1.73 -3.26 -3.70
CA GLU A 88 2.38 -1.98 -3.90
C GLU A 88 3.88 -2.20 -3.66
N PRO A 89 4.76 -1.85 -4.61
CA PRO A 89 6.18 -2.01 -4.41
C PRO A 89 6.56 -1.27 -3.12
N ASP A 90 7.44 -1.86 -2.31
CA ASP A 90 8.12 -1.13 -1.24
C ASP A 90 8.86 0.04 -1.91
N VAL A 91 8.17 1.18 -1.99
CA VAL A 91 8.75 2.43 -2.46
C VAL A 91 9.72 2.84 -1.37
N ALA A 92 11.01 2.78 -1.68
CA ALA A 92 12.01 3.48 -0.89
C ALA A 92 11.64 4.96 -0.98
N SER A 93 11.02 5.52 0.07
CA SER A 93 10.44 6.86 0.07
C SER A 93 11.46 7.99 -0.12
N GLY A 94 12.72 7.72 -0.49
CA GLY A 94 13.80 8.71 -0.62
C GLY A 94 14.24 9.34 0.72
N LEU A 95 13.45 9.17 1.77
CA LEU A 95 13.74 9.59 3.14
C LEU A 95 14.53 8.47 3.82
N GLY A 96 15.83 8.69 3.94
CA GLY A 96 16.83 7.64 4.20
C GLY A 96 16.57 6.77 5.44
N GLY A 97 16.52 5.46 5.19
CA GLY A 97 17.05 4.44 6.09
C GLY A 97 18.27 3.79 5.42
N VAL A 98 19.39 4.52 5.34
CA VAL A 98 20.66 3.95 4.88
C VAL A 98 21.30 3.19 6.02
N ASP A 99 20.91 1.93 6.16
CA ASP A 99 21.78 0.77 6.36
C ASP A 99 20.89 -0.48 6.45
N SER A 100 20.65 -1.09 5.29
CA SER A 100 20.15 -2.46 5.22
C SER A 100 21.04 -3.25 4.29
N ALA A 101 22.29 -3.42 4.72
CA ALA A 101 23.09 -4.55 4.30
C ALA A 101 22.51 -5.80 4.96
N ALA A 102 21.66 -6.49 4.20
CA ALA A 102 21.33 -7.91 4.30
C ALA A 102 21.67 -8.65 5.60
N ASP A 103 20.65 -9.03 6.37
CA ASP A 103 20.68 -10.33 7.05
C ASP A 103 19.29 -10.99 7.04
N THR A 104 19.14 -11.98 6.16
CA THR A 104 18.08 -12.97 6.23
C THR A 104 18.34 -13.89 7.41
N GLY A 105 17.68 -13.63 8.55
CA GLY A 105 17.84 -14.44 9.76
C GLY A 105 16.57 -14.50 10.62
N ASP A 106 15.78 -15.55 10.38
CA ASP A 106 15.01 -16.31 11.38
C ASP A 106 14.13 -15.53 12.40
N VAL A 107 12.83 -15.43 12.10
CA VAL A 107 11.81 -14.99 13.07
C VAL A 107 11.43 -16.18 13.95
N THR A 108 12.05 -16.29 15.13
CA THR A 108 11.56 -17.17 16.20
C THR A 108 10.56 -16.42 17.10
N SER A 109 9.36 -16.98 17.15
CA SER A 109 8.31 -16.90 18.17
C SER A 109 8.62 -16.07 19.43
N PHE A 110 7.83 -15.03 19.70
CA PHE A 110 7.69 -14.48 21.04
C PHE A 110 6.51 -15.14 21.76
N ASP A 111 6.85 -15.94 22.76
CA ASP A 111 5.92 -16.49 23.76
C ASP A 111 5.74 -15.45 24.88
N GLU A 112 4.48 -15.20 25.21
CA GLU A 112 4.06 -14.28 26.27
C GLU A 112 4.08 -15.02 27.61
N THR A 113 4.94 -14.66 28.56
CA THR A 113 4.61 -14.84 29.99
C THR A 113 5.51 -14.09 30.99
N GLU A 114 4.82 -13.43 31.91
CA GLU A 114 5.12 -13.12 33.32
C GLU A 114 5.98 -11.91 33.71
N ALA A 115 5.29 -11.03 34.45
CA ALA A 115 5.80 -10.02 35.35
C ALA A 115 6.53 -10.62 36.57
N LEU A 116 7.41 -9.84 37.21
CA LEU A 116 7.46 -9.56 38.65
C LEU A 116 8.68 -8.64 39.00
N ASP A 117 8.43 -7.71 39.92
CA ASP A 117 9.37 -6.76 40.55
C ASP A 117 10.67 -7.39 41.11
N THR A 118 11.79 -6.63 41.15
CA THR A 118 12.52 -6.28 42.39
C THR A 118 13.52 -5.13 42.17
N ASP A 119 13.55 -4.21 43.13
CA ASP A 119 14.52 -3.13 43.37
C ASP A 119 15.99 -3.56 43.55
N ASP A 120 16.85 -2.55 43.37
CA ASP A 120 18.12 -2.25 44.05
C ASP A 120 19.46 -2.49 43.33
N ALA A 121 20.35 -1.53 43.57
CA ALA A 121 21.50 -1.12 42.78
C ALA A 121 22.80 -1.87 43.11
N ALA A 122 23.69 -1.99 42.11
CA ALA A 122 25.13 -1.75 42.29
C ALA A 122 25.88 -1.79 40.95
N ALA A 123 26.80 -0.85 40.80
CA ALA A 123 27.64 -0.61 39.65
C ALA A 123 28.53 -1.81 39.26
N THR A 124 28.63 -2.06 37.95
CA THR A 124 29.84 -2.61 37.34
C THR A 124 30.04 -1.96 35.99
N ALA A 125 31.15 -1.23 35.84
CA ALA A 125 31.63 -0.75 34.56
C ALA A 125 32.00 -1.96 33.70
N GLY A 126 31.14 -2.27 32.72
CA GLY A 126 31.42 -3.16 31.61
C GLY A 126 31.04 -2.39 30.35
N GLU A 127 32.01 -2.18 29.48
CA GLU A 127 31.83 -1.65 28.14
C GLU A 127 30.78 -2.52 27.42
N SER A 128 29.53 -2.06 27.45
CA SER A 128 28.42 -2.71 26.78
C SER A 128 28.19 -1.90 25.52
N THR A 129 28.67 -2.42 24.39
CA THR A 129 28.17 -2.03 23.08
C THR A 129 26.65 -2.18 23.15
N ALA A 130 25.94 -1.05 23.31
CA ALA A 130 24.49 -1.03 23.22
C ALA A 130 24.14 -1.53 21.81
N PRO A 131 23.15 -2.42 21.65
CA PRO A 131 22.57 -2.62 20.33
C PRO A 131 22.10 -1.24 19.87
N GLU A 132 22.59 -0.79 18.72
CA GLU A 132 22.09 0.41 18.06
C GLU A 132 20.56 0.24 17.99
N ALA A 133 19.86 1.16 18.65
CA ALA A 133 18.41 1.15 18.63
C ALA A 133 17.99 1.30 17.17
N GLU A 134 17.24 0.32 16.66
CA GLU A 134 16.53 0.41 15.39
C GLU A 134 15.89 1.81 15.29
N PRO A 135 16.17 2.60 14.23
CA PRO A 135 15.59 3.93 14.12
C PRO A 135 14.07 3.78 14.17
N ALA A 136 13.45 4.49 15.13
CA ALA A 136 12.00 4.47 15.25
C ALA A 136 11.39 4.90 13.91
N PRO A 137 10.34 4.21 13.41
CA PRO A 137 9.69 4.60 12.18
C PRO A 137 9.23 6.05 12.30
N VAL A 138 9.63 6.88 11.33
CA VAL A 138 9.26 8.30 11.32
C VAL A 138 7.76 8.40 11.09
N ASP A 139 7.07 9.07 12.00
CA ASP A 139 5.64 9.37 11.83
C ASP A 139 5.49 10.54 10.84
N LEU A 140 5.28 10.20 9.57
CA LEU A 140 5.20 11.17 8.48
C LEU A 140 3.99 12.09 8.60
N GLU A 141 2.87 11.61 9.15
CA GLU A 141 1.67 12.43 9.33
C GLU A 141 1.96 13.58 10.29
N THR A 142 2.47 13.24 11.48
CA THR A 142 2.87 14.24 12.47
C THR A 142 3.93 15.18 11.91
N LEU A 143 4.95 14.65 11.24
CA LEU A 143 6.01 15.45 10.63
C LEU A 143 5.48 16.47 9.63
N PHE A 144 4.60 16.06 8.71
CA PHE A 144 4.08 16.94 7.66
C PHE A 144 3.08 17.96 8.20
N LEU A 145 2.30 17.62 9.23
CA LEU A 145 1.47 18.58 9.95
C LEU A 145 2.33 19.60 10.72
N GLU A 146 3.39 19.16 11.39
CA GLU A 146 4.31 20.03 12.13
C GLU A 146 5.07 21.02 11.23
N HIS A 147 5.28 20.65 9.97
CA HIS A 147 5.98 21.45 8.98
C HIS A 147 5.06 22.24 8.04
N ASP A 148 3.76 22.33 8.35
CA ASP A 148 2.76 23.05 7.54
C ASP A 148 2.71 22.58 6.07
N ILE A 149 3.01 21.30 5.82
CA ILE A 149 2.89 20.66 4.51
C ILE A 149 1.46 20.15 4.32
N LEU A 150 0.87 19.59 5.37
CA LEU A 150 -0.50 19.09 5.40
C LEU A 150 -1.35 19.87 6.40
N GLU A 151 -2.66 19.93 6.14
CA GLU A 151 -3.69 20.42 7.04
C GLU A 151 -4.97 19.57 6.94
N PRO A 152 -5.81 19.51 7.98
CA PRO A 152 -7.12 18.84 7.86
C PRO A 152 -7.99 19.51 6.79
N CYS A 153 -8.61 18.71 5.93
CA CYS A 153 -9.53 19.22 4.91
C CYS A 153 -10.81 19.80 5.55
N ASP A 154 -11.35 20.87 4.97
CA ASP A 154 -12.59 21.52 5.45
C ASP A 154 -13.86 20.69 5.22
N ASP A 155 -13.86 19.83 4.20
CA ASP A 155 -15.05 19.16 3.67
C ASP A 155 -15.14 17.66 3.98
N ARG A 156 -14.06 17.06 4.47
CA ARG A 156 -13.95 15.62 4.75
C ARG A 156 -12.93 15.33 5.84
N ASP A 157 -13.06 14.17 6.47
CA ASP A 157 -12.13 13.66 7.47
C ASP A 157 -10.88 13.08 6.77
N ASP A 158 -10.01 13.97 6.28
CA ASP A 158 -8.82 13.67 5.48
C ASP A 158 -7.77 14.79 5.61
N LEU A 159 -6.57 14.58 5.10
CA LEU A 159 -5.50 15.59 5.05
C LEU A 159 -5.33 16.15 3.64
N CYS A 160 -5.21 17.46 3.56
CA CYS A 160 -5.01 18.25 2.36
C CYS A 160 -3.63 18.92 2.41
N LEU A 161 -3.03 19.21 1.25
CA LEU A 161 -1.86 20.08 1.20
C LEU A 161 -2.26 21.49 1.66
N THR A 162 -1.37 22.18 2.36
CA THR A 162 -1.59 23.61 2.61
C THR A 162 -1.51 24.38 1.30
N ALA A 163 -2.31 25.44 1.16
CA ALA A 163 -2.37 26.20 -0.10
C ALA A 163 -1.01 26.77 -0.54
N ASP A 164 -0.16 27.16 0.42
CA ASP A 164 1.18 27.69 0.14
C ASP A 164 2.10 26.57 -0.37
N PHE A 165 2.13 25.40 0.31
CA PHE A 165 2.95 24.27 -0.13
C PHE A 165 2.46 23.68 -1.45
N GLU A 166 1.15 23.58 -1.64
CA GLU A 166 0.55 23.11 -2.90
C GLU A 166 1.04 23.96 -4.08
N ALA A 167 0.98 25.29 -3.95
CA ALA A 167 1.44 26.20 -5.00
C ALA A 167 2.94 26.02 -5.29
N ASP A 168 3.79 26.07 -4.26
CA ASP A 168 5.25 25.93 -4.43
C ASP A 168 5.62 24.57 -5.02
N TRP A 169 4.94 23.49 -4.62
CA TRP A 169 5.18 22.13 -5.09
C TRP A 169 4.80 21.95 -6.56
N PHE A 170 3.61 22.43 -6.96
CA PHE A 170 3.18 22.33 -8.36
C PHE A 170 3.98 23.25 -9.28
N ASP A 171 4.37 24.44 -8.82
CA ASP A 171 5.24 25.34 -9.59
C ASP A 171 6.61 24.67 -9.88
N GLU A 172 7.19 23.96 -8.91
CA GLU A 172 8.44 23.22 -9.12
C GLU A 172 8.27 22.02 -10.06
N ILE A 173 7.16 21.27 -9.93
CA ILE A 173 6.84 20.16 -10.86
C ILE A 173 6.71 20.69 -12.29
N ASP A 174 5.95 21.76 -12.49
CA ASP A 174 5.73 22.35 -13.81
C ASP A 174 7.06 22.84 -14.42
N ALA A 175 7.94 23.45 -13.61
CA ALA A 175 9.28 23.85 -14.04
C ALA A 175 10.13 22.65 -14.49
N LEU A 176 10.07 21.54 -13.76
CA LEU A 176 10.77 20.30 -14.13
C LEU A 176 10.23 19.67 -15.41
N ASP A 177 8.90 19.64 -15.56
CA ASP A 177 8.26 19.11 -16.77
C ASP A 177 8.60 19.94 -18.02
N GLU A 178 8.67 21.28 -17.89
CA GLU A 178 9.11 22.16 -18.97
C GLU A 178 10.60 22.00 -19.32
N SER A 179 11.45 21.82 -18.32
CA SER A 179 12.90 21.64 -18.52
C SER A 179 13.26 20.24 -19.06
N GLY A 180 12.38 19.26 -18.80
CA GLY A 180 12.59 17.86 -19.12
C GLY A 180 13.53 17.17 -18.14
N ILE A 181 13.35 15.85 -17.95
CA ILE A 181 14.22 15.02 -17.12
C ILE A 181 15.28 14.39 -18.01
N ASP A 182 16.56 14.60 -17.68
CA ASP A 182 17.69 13.93 -18.33
C ASP A 182 18.27 12.78 -17.47
N ALA A 183 19.24 12.04 -18.03
CA ALA A 183 19.86 10.93 -17.31
C ALA A 183 20.62 11.38 -16.06
N ALA A 184 21.20 12.59 -16.07
CA ALA A 184 21.95 13.12 -14.93
C ALA A 184 21.04 13.44 -13.75
N ALA A 185 19.91 14.11 -14.01
CA ALA A 185 18.88 14.38 -13.01
C ALA A 185 18.32 13.07 -12.41
N ALA A 186 18.11 12.04 -13.24
CA ALA A 186 17.68 10.73 -12.75
C ALA A 186 18.75 10.05 -11.87
N VAL A 187 20.02 10.06 -12.28
CA VAL A 187 21.14 9.48 -11.51
C VAL A 187 21.29 10.16 -10.15
N ASP A 188 21.19 11.49 -10.11
CA ASP A 188 21.22 12.29 -8.87
C ASP A 188 20.03 11.95 -7.96
N ALA A 189 18.81 11.90 -8.52
CA ALA A 189 17.61 11.57 -7.75
C ALA A 189 17.64 10.15 -7.14
N PHE A 190 18.27 9.18 -7.81
CA PHE A 190 18.47 7.84 -7.25
C PHE A 190 19.68 7.74 -6.30
N GLY A 191 20.45 8.81 -6.14
CA GLY A 191 21.64 8.85 -5.29
C GLY A 191 22.76 7.92 -5.79
N PHE A 192 22.85 7.69 -7.10
CA PHE A 192 23.91 6.86 -7.66
C PHE A 192 25.23 7.64 -7.69
N ASP A 193 26.24 7.16 -6.96
CA ASP A 193 27.61 7.64 -7.04
C ASP A 193 28.31 7.04 -8.28
N ALA A 194 27.84 7.44 -9.46
CA ALA A 194 28.31 6.95 -10.75
C ALA A 194 28.26 8.07 -11.80
N ASP A 195 29.08 7.92 -12.85
CA ASP A 195 29.14 8.89 -13.94
C ASP A 195 27.83 8.87 -14.76
N PRO A 196 27.09 9.99 -14.87
CA PRO A 196 25.87 10.08 -15.66
C PRO A 196 26.03 9.65 -17.12
N ASP A 197 27.22 9.80 -17.69
CA ASP A 197 27.51 9.40 -19.07
C ASP A 197 27.49 7.88 -19.28
N GLU A 198 27.49 7.09 -18.19
CA GLU A 198 27.30 5.64 -18.24
C GLU A 198 25.82 5.22 -18.31
N PHE A 199 24.91 6.18 -18.17
CA PHE A 199 23.47 5.95 -18.15
C PHE A 199 22.76 6.56 -19.36
N GLU A 200 21.75 5.87 -19.85
CA GLU A 200 20.86 6.33 -20.90
C GLU A 200 19.43 6.36 -20.38
N LEU A 201 18.77 7.51 -20.47
CA LEU A 201 17.35 7.61 -20.19
C LEU A 201 16.56 7.29 -21.46
N SER A 202 15.77 6.21 -21.41
CA SER A 202 14.96 5.73 -22.52
C SER A 202 13.47 5.81 -22.21
N GLU A 203 12.69 6.35 -23.14
CA GLU A 203 11.23 6.33 -23.08
C GLU A 203 10.67 5.18 -23.93
N ARG A 204 9.82 4.35 -23.32
CA ARG A 204 9.14 3.25 -24.01
C ARG A 204 7.67 3.23 -23.62
N GLY A 205 6.82 3.69 -24.54
CA GLY A 205 5.38 3.81 -24.29
C GLY A 205 5.10 4.83 -23.19
N GLU A 206 4.44 4.40 -22.12
CA GLU A 206 4.09 5.24 -20.95
C GLU A 206 5.08 5.06 -19.78
N SER A 207 6.30 4.59 -20.06
CA SER A 207 7.33 4.35 -19.06
C SER A 207 8.67 4.94 -19.44
N ARG A 208 9.37 5.52 -18.46
CA ARG A 208 10.78 5.90 -18.51
C ARG A 208 11.63 4.79 -17.89
N SER A 209 12.79 4.54 -18.48
CA SER A 209 13.77 3.58 -17.94
C SER A 209 15.16 4.18 -18.01
N LEU A 210 15.87 4.18 -16.89
CA LEU A 210 17.29 4.50 -16.82
C LEU A 210 18.07 3.20 -17.08
N LEU A 211 18.91 3.18 -18.11
CA LEU A 211 19.67 2.03 -18.56
C LEU A 211 21.16 2.25 -18.29
N SER A 212 21.86 1.24 -17.83
CA SER A 212 23.32 1.19 -17.74
C SER A 212 23.86 0.08 -18.65
N ARG A 213 25.19 -0.05 -18.71
CA ARG A 213 25.84 -1.14 -19.48
C ARG A 213 25.47 -2.55 -19.01
N SER A 214 25.06 -2.71 -17.74
CA SER A 214 24.70 -3.99 -17.14
C SER A 214 23.21 -4.31 -17.22
N GLY A 215 22.35 -3.35 -17.58
CA GLY A 215 20.90 -3.55 -17.68
C GLY A 215 20.10 -2.30 -17.30
N ALA A 216 18.82 -2.47 -16.95
CA ALA A 216 18.01 -1.36 -16.45
C ALA A 216 18.37 -1.06 -14.98
N ALA A 217 18.76 0.17 -14.70
CA ALA A 217 19.06 0.69 -13.36
C ALA A 217 17.80 1.19 -12.63
N GLY A 218 16.81 1.68 -13.39
CA GLY A 218 15.52 2.13 -12.84
C GLY A 218 14.42 2.19 -13.89
N ARG A 219 13.16 2.10 -13.47
CA ARG A 219 11.99 2.27 -14.34
C ARG A 219 10.84 2.89 -13.56
N TRP A 220 10.18 3.87 -14.17
CA TRP A 220 9.00 4.53 -13.60
C TRP A 220 7.99 4.89 -14.70
N PRO A 221 6.70 4.97 -14.38
CA PRO A 221 5.69 5.49 -15.31
C PRO A 221 5.98 6.97 -15.63
N SER A 222 5.76 7.37 -16.88
CA SER A 222 6.05 8.75 -17.36
C SER A 222 4.91 9.73 -17.13
N ARG A 223 3.79 9.30 -16.52
CA ARG A 223 2.69 10.15 -16.08
C ARG A 223 2.27 9.76 -14.68
N ALA A 224 1.92 10.75 -13.87
CA ALA A 224 1.18 10.54 -12.63
C ALA A 224 -0.14 9.81 -12.95
N ALA A 225 -0.47 8.81 -12.14
CA ALA A 225 -1.72 8.05 -12.24
C ALA A 225 -2.90 8.85 -11.67
#